data_AF-A0A4Y9ZZ99-F1
#
_entry.id   AF-A0A4Y9ZZ99-F1
#
_cell.length_a   1.000
_cell.length_b   1.000
_cell.length_c   1.000
_cell.angle_alpha   90.00
_cell.angle_beta   90.00
_cell.angle_gamma   90.00
#
_symmetry.space_group_name_H-M   'P 1'
#
loop_
_entity.id
_entity.type
_entity.pdbx_description
1 polymer ?
#
loop_
_entity_poly.entity_id
_entity_poly.type
_entity_poly.pdbx_seq_one_letter_code
_entity_poly.pdbx_strand_id
1 'polypeptide(L)'
;MYAHPADSLLCPPMSLWYYDRIGVVRSKEFSFYEDRKLFVLVAVAVAVCDRKHFGYEPLLIPETEVINPSTVDNSVLSLEVEHTVDGTGAPVQGPVSFQVQGEPLYIQYGIVGRGTVVYSVKPKEKGWLDHSRSKLVAKLSWPVKSRVAEDFLIRDIRKKIGPTWSKHIPEVFCSMTLDGAALSLPRSLMGAMAGIPEDRVLRLLISRYAHELKDVKSIEEFKSSAQGFERG
;
A
#
# COMPACT_ATOMS: atom_id res chain seq x y z
N MET A 1 51.28 -3.17 -21.13
CA MET A 1 51.12 -3.35 -19.68
C MET A 1 50.01 -4.38 -19.51
N TYR A 2 50.39 -5.64 -19.33
CA TYR A 2 49.43 -6.75 -19.22
C TYR A 2 48.84 -6.71 -17.81
N ALA A 3 47.51 -6.53 -17.71
CA ALA A 3 46.83 -6.70 -16.44
C ALA A 3 46.93 -8.16 -16.00
N HIS A 4 47.42 -8.39 -14.78
CA HIS A 4 47.52 -9.71 -14.18
C HIS A 4 46.11 -10.24 -13.88
N PRO A 5 45.82 -11.54 -14.08
CA PRO A 5 44.50 -12.13 -13.79
C PRO A 5 44.08 -12.11 -12.31
N ALA A 6 44.95 -11.63 -11.41
CA ALA A 6 44.69 -11.54 -9.97
C ALA A 6 44.00 -10.22 -9.56
N ASP A 7 44.05 -9.17 -10.37
CA ASP A 7 43.47 -7.86 -10.02
C ASP A 7 41.93 -7.85 -10.11
N SER A 8 41.34 -8.72 -10.93
CA SER A 8 39.88 -8.88 -11.06
C SER A 8 39.20 -9.57 -9.88
N LEU A 9 39.97 -10.08 -8.90
CA LEU A 9 39.44 -10.71 -7.68
C LEU A 9 39.42 -9.79 -6.45
N LEU A 10 40.05 -8.60 -6.53
CA LEU A 10 40.19 -7.70 -5.38
C LEU A 10 38.97 -6.81 -5.14
N CYS A 11 38.09 -6.64 -6.13
CA CYS A 11 36.80 -5.97 -5.92
C CYS A 11 35.78 -6.44 -6.96
N PRO A 12 34.81 -7.30 -6.60
CA PRO A 12 33.80 -7.73 -7.53
C PRO A 12 32.98 -6.53 -8.01
N PRO A 13 32.57 -6.51 -9.30
CA PRO A 13 31.70 -5.46 -9.80
C PRO A 13 30.39 -5.45 -9.01
N MET A 14 29.91 -4.25 -8.70
CA MET A 14 28.66 -4.05 -7.97
C MET A 14 27.56 -3.57 -8.91
N SER A 15 26.31 -3.82 -8.54
CA SER A 15 25.13 -3.30 -9.24
C SER A 15 24.10 -2.80 -8.24
N LEU A 16 23.36 -1.76 -8.60
CA LEU A 16 22.24 -1.24 -7.81
C LEU A 16 20.97 -1.93 -8.25
N TRP A 17 20.15 -2.28 -7.27
CA TRP A 17 18.86 -2.92 -7.48
C TRP A 17 17.78 -2.05 -6.87
N TYR A 18 16.86 -1.58 -7.71
CA TYR A 18 15.66 -0.90 -7.28
C TYR A 18 14.47 -1.84 -7.47
N TYR A 19 13.68 -1.96 -6.42
CA TYR A 19 12.49 -2.80 -6.39
C TYR A 19 11.27 -1.93 -6.18
N ASP A 20 10.23 -2.19 -6.94
CA ASP A 20 8.89 -1.68 -6.67
C ASP A 20 7.86 -2.80 -6.87
N ARG A 21 6.58 -2.44 -6.75
CA ARG A 21 5.48 -3.40 -6.90
C ARG A 21 5.27 -3.86 -8.34
N ILE A 22 5.83 -3.15 -9.32
CA ILE A 22 5.75 -3.42 -10.76
C ILE A 22 6.86 -4.40 -11.18
N GLY A 23 8.07 -4.26 -10.65
CA GLY A 23 9.18 -5.13 -10.99
C GLY A 23 10.51 -4.72 -10.37
N VAL A 24 11.58 -5.22 -10.99
CA VAL A 24 12.97 -5.02 -10.55
C VAL A 24 13.74 -4.27 -11.62
N VAL A 25 14.47 -3.25 -11.21
CA VAL A 25 15.41 -2.50 -12.06
C VAL A 25 16.82 -2.76 -11.55
N ARG A 26 17.70 -3.20 -12.45
CA ARG A 26 19.12 -3.42 -12.16
C ARG A 26 19.96 -2.44 -12.97
N SER A 27 20.86 -1.73 -12.32
CA SER A 27 21.87 -0.92 -13.02
C SER A 27 22.82 -1.82 -13.82
N LYS A 28 23.57 -1.23 -14.76
CA LYS A 28 24.79 -1.89 -15.22
C LYS A 28 25.74 -2.10 -14.04
N GLU A 29 26.57 -3.12 -14.15
CA GLU A 29 27.65 -3.36 -13.21
C GLU A 29 28.69 -2.24 -13.29
N PHE A 30 29.26 -1.87 -12.15
CA PHE A 30 30.30 -0.84 -12.03
C PHE A 30 31.29 -1.20 -10.92
N SER A 31 32.51 -0.68 -10.99
CA SER A 31 33.59 -0.94 -10.03
C SER A 31 33.80 0.27 -9.12
N PHE A 32 33.95 0.06 -7.82
CA PHE A 32 34.28 1.14 -6.88
C PHE A 32 35.60 1.85 -7.26
N TYR A 33 36.59 1.07 -7.72
CA TYR A 33 37.93 1.56 -8.00
C TYR A 33 38.04 2.27 -9.34
N GLU A 34 37.36 1.74 -10.35
CA GLU A 34 37.38 2.28 -11.72
C GLU A 34 36.35 3.41 -11.86
N ASP A 35 35.15 3.23 -11.30
CA ASP A 35 34.02 4.15 -11.40
C ASP A 35 33.82 4.99 -10.12
N ARG A 36 34.91 5.54 -9.58
CA ARG A 36 34.90 6.30 -8.30
C ARG A 36 33.82 7.39 -8.25
N LYS A 37 33.58 8.07 -9.37
CA LYS A 37 32.53 9.10 -9.48
C LYS A 37 31.14 8.51 -9.31
N LEU A 38 30.86 7.36 -9.91
CA LEU A 38 29.57 6.68 -9.75
C LEU A 38 29.38 6.23 -8.30
N PHE A 39 30.44 5.71 -7.66
CA PHE A 39 30.34 5.36 -6.25
C PHE A 39 30.05 6.56 -5.35
N VAL A 40 30.75 7.68 -5.53
CA VAL A 40 30.49 8.90 -4.76
C VAL A 40 29.05 9.36 -4.97
N LEU A 41 28.54 9.30 -6.21
CA LEU A 41 27.13 9.61 -6.48
C LEU A 41 26.17 8.68 -5.74
N VAL A 42 26.45 7.39 -5.67
CA VAL A 42 25.64 6.42 -4.90
C VAL A 42 25.68 6.75 -3.40
N ALA A 43 26.86 7.01 -2.85
CA ALA A 43 27.02 7.34 -1.43
C ALA A 43 26.27 8.62 -1.07
N VAL A 44 26.39 9.67 -1.90
CA VAL A 44 25.64 10.92 -1.74
C VAL A 44 24.15 10.67 -1.86
N ALA A 45 23.69 9.91 -2.87
CA ALA A 45 22.29 9.60 -3.06
C ALA A 45 21.70 8.93 -1.81
N VAL A 46 22.35 7.89 -1.28
CA VAL A 46 21.91 7.21 -0.05
C VAL A 46 21.91 8.15 1.16
N ALA A 47 22.88 9.05 1.26
CA ALA A 47 22.98 10.01 2.37
C ALA A 47 21.89 11.09 2.34
N VAL A 48 21.38 11.45 1.15
CA VAL A 48 20.31 12.46 1.00
C VAL A 48 18.92 11.86 0.84
N CYS A 49 18.80 10.54 0.69
CA CYS A 49 17.52 9.86 0.58
C CYS A 49 16.70 10.00 1.87
N ASP A 50 15.44 10.41 1.72
CA ASP A 50 14.43 10.33 2.78
C ASP A 50 13.64 9.00 2.70
N ARG A 51 12.65 8.85 3.59
CA ARG A 51 11.75 7.69 3.61
C ARG A 51 11.04 7.44 2.27
N LYS A 52 10.61 8.48 1.57
CA LYS A 52 9.94 8.32 0.27
C LYS A 52 10.92 7.75 -0.76
N HIS A 53 12.17 8.22 -0.77
CA HIS A 53 13.21 7.69 -1.65
C HIS A 53 13.57 6.22 -1.34
N PHE A 54 13.52 5.81 -0.07
CA PHE A 54 13.72 4.41 0.35
C PHE A 54 12.50 3.49 0.11
N GLY A 55 11.40 4.02 -0.45
CA GLY A 55 10.22 3.22 -0.80
C GLY A 55 9.29 2.94 0.38
N TYR A 56 9.37 3.70 1.47
CA TYR A 56 8.32 3.68 2.49
C TYR A 56 7.02 4.21 1.90
N GLU A 57 5.89 3.65 2.33
CA GLU A 57 4.55 4.05 1.88
C GLU A 57 4.29 5.54 2.21
N PRO A 58 4.19 6.44 1.20
CA PRO A 58 4.08 7.87 1.43
C PRO A 58 2.80 8.28 2.17
N LEU A 59 1.76 7.44 2.11
CA LEU A 59 0.49 7.71 2.80
C LEU A 59 0.58 7.48 4.31
N LEU A 60 1.60 6.75 4.79
CA LEU A 60 1.81 6.46 6.20
C LEU A 60 2.80 7.46 6.80
N ILE A 61 2.24 8.48 7.44
CA ILE A 61 2.96 9.55 8.12
C ILE A 61 3.20 9.12 9.57
N PRO A 62 4.45 8.90 9.99
CA PRO A 62 4.74 8.51 11.36
C PRO A 62 4.43 9.63 12.36
N GLU A 63 4.12 9.27 13.61
CA GLU A 63 3.79 10.25 14.66
C GLU A 63 5.02 11.03 15.16
N THR A 64 6.18 10.39 15.18
CA THR A 64 7.46 10.97 15.64
C THR A 64 8.47 10.98 14.51
N GLU A 65 9.54 11.78 14.61
CA GLU A 65 10.65 11.74 13.64
C GLU A 65 11.55 10.51 13.83
N VAL A 66 11.66 10.01 15.08
CA VAL A 66 12.41 8.80 15.43
C VAL A 66 11.45 7.62 15.44
N ILE A 67 11.56 6.75 14.44
CA ILE A 67 10.62 5.65 14.23
C ILE A 67 11.41 4.39 13.97
N ASN A 68 11.03 3.30 14.62
CA ASN A 68 11.51 1.99 14.22
C ASN A 68 11.02 1.72 12.79
N PRO A 69 11.91 1.52 11.80
CA PRO A 69 11.52 1.32 10.41
C PRO A 69 10.64 0.08 10.19
N SER A 70 10.57 -0.80 11.18
CA SER A 70 9.82 -2.06 11.14
C SER A 70 8.38 -1.92 11.61
N THR A 71 7.96 -0.77 12.14
CA THR A 71 6.59 -0.56 12.61
C THR A 71 5.94 0.66 11.98
N VAL A 72 4.62 0.56 11.83
CA VAL A 72 3.74 1.67 11.42
C VAL A 72 2.66 1.94 12.47
N ASP A 73 2.79 1.36 13.66
CA ASP A 73 1.88 1.64 14.76
C ASP A 73 1.85 3.14 15.06
N ASN A 74 0.66 3.64 15.40
CA ASN A 74 0.33 5.05 15.62
C ASN A 74 0.59 5.99 14.42
N SER A 75 1.05 5.49 13.27
CA SER A 75 1.18 6.29 12.06
C SER A 75 -0.18 6.78 11.58
N VAL A 76 -0.19 7.98 11.02
CA VAL A 76 -1.35 8.57 10.37
C VAL A 76 -1.35 8.15 8.90
N LEU A 77 -2.35 7.37 8.52
CA LEU A 77 -2.72 7.14 7.14
C LEU A 77 -3.49 8.37 6.63
N SER A 78 -2.86 9.17 5.77
CA SER A 78 -3.46 10.35 5.16
C SER A 78 -3.84 10.07 3.71
N LEU A 79 -5.10 10.32 3.34
CA LEU A 79 -5.59 10.12 1.97
C LEU A 79 -5.59 11.44 1.22
N GLU A 80 -5.20 11.40 -0.05
CA GLU A 80 -5.18 12.55 -0.95
C GLU A 80 -6.59 12.84 -1.46
N VAL A 81 -7.12 14.04 -1.17
CA VAL A 81 -8.50 14.45 -1.48
C VAL A 81 -8.80 14.27 -2.97
N GLU A 82 -7.87 14.65 -3.84
CA GLU A 82 -8.00 14.62 -5.31
C GLU A 82 -8.21 13.20 -5.86
N HIS A 83 -7.76 12.19 -5.13
CA HIS A 83 -7.81 10.78 -5.54
C HIS A 83 -8.77 9.94 -4.70
N THR A 84 -9.48 10.56 -3.76
CA THR A 84 -10.32 9.84 -2.79
C THR A 84 -11.80 10.03 -3.09
N VAL A 85 -12.53 8.91 -3.06
CA VAL A 85 -13.99 8.87 -3.16
C VAL A 85 -14.61 8.27 -1.91
N ASP A 86 -15.81 8.71 -1.56
CA ASP A 86 -16.59 8.24 -0.42
C ASP A 86 -17.23 6.85 -0.67
N GLY A 87 -18.03 6.38 0.27
CA GLY A 87 -18.70 5.09 0.20
C GLY A 87 -19.71 4.98 -0.95
N THR A 88 -20.20 6.10 -1.48
CA THR A 88 -21.11 6.15 -2.64
C THR A 88 -20.37 6.16 -3.97
N GLY A 89 -19.08 6.53 -3.93
CA GLY A 89 -18.22 6.75 -5.09
C GLY A 89 -18.10 8.21 -5.52
N ALA A 90 -18.63 9.15 -4.73
CA ALA A 90 -18.50 10.58 -4.98
C ALA A 90 -17.16 11.11 -4.42
N PRO A 91 -16.56 12.17 -5.00
CA PRO A 91 -15.36 12.79 -4.45
C PRO A 91 -15.59 13.26 -3.00
N VAL A 92 -14.58 13.07 -2.14
CA VAL A 92 -14.65 13.56 -0.76
C VAL A 92 -14.51 15.10 -0.71
N GLN A 93 -15.17 15.75 0.25
CA GLN A 93 -15.19 17.21 0.34
C GLN A 93 -14.06 17.80 1.19
N GLY A 94 -13.25 16.97 1.85
CA GLY A 94 -12.18 17.43 2.71
C GLY A 94 -11.13 16.34 2.97
N PRO A 95 -10.06 16.69 3.71
CA PRO A 95 -9.04 15.75 4.13
C PRO A 95 -9.64 14.53 4.83
N VAL A 96 -8.97 13.40 4.69
CA VAL A 96 -9.40 12.15 5.32
C VAL A 96 -8.18 11.47 5.92
N SER A 97 -8.21 11.27 7.23
CA SER A 97 -7.07 10.69 7.95
C SER A 97 -7.48 9.65 8.98
N PHE A 98 -6.66 8.60 9.08
CA PHE A 98 -6.86 7.50 10.01
C PHE A 98 -5.58 7.22 10.79
N GLN A 99 -5.70 6.91 12.07
CA GLN A 99 -4.59 6.41 12.88
C GLN A 99 -4.52 4.88 12.77
N VAL A 100 -3.36 4.35 12.41
CA VAL A 100 -3.06 2.91 12.45
C VAL A 100 -3.05 2.42 13.89
N GLN A 101 -3.52 1.19 14.12
CA GLN A 101 -3.65 0.59 15.44
C GLN A 101 -2.88 -0.74 15.49
N GLY A 102 -1.72 -0.74 16.15
CA GLY A 102 -0.88 -1.90 16.36
C GLY A 102 -0.30 -2.48 15.06
N GLU A 103 0.02 -3.77 15.12
CA GLU A 103 0.58 -4.52 14.00
C GLU A 103 -0.45 -4.75 12.88
N PRO A 104 0.01 -4.98 11.63
CA PRO A 104 -0.88 -5.28 10.52
C PRO A 104 -1.69 -6.55 10.76
N LEU A 105 -2.98 -6.51 10.41
CA LEU A 105 -3.88 -7.67 10.45
C LEU A 105 -3.51 -8.71 9.39
N TYR A 106 -2.94 -8.27 8.27
CA TYR A 106 -2.50 -9.14 7.20
C TYR A 106 -1.38 -8.48 6.39
N ILE A 107 -0.37 -9.28 6.02
CA ILE A 107 0.72 -8.89 5.13
C ILE A 107 0.90 -9.99 4.09
N GLN A 108 0.78 -9.63 2.82
CA GLN A 108 1.22 -10.49 1.73
C GLN A 108 2.72 -10.26 1.49
N TYR A 109 3.54 -11.16 2.03
CA TYR A 109 4.99 -11.13 1.81
C TYR A 109 5.32 -11.42 0.34
N GLY A 110 5.86 -10.42 -0.35
CA GLY A 110 6.29 -10.51 -1.74
C GLY A 110 6.72 -9.15 -2.24
N ILE A 111 7.91 -9.06 -2.84
CA ILE A 111 8.53 -7.80 -3.26
C ILE A 111 7.77 -7.21 -4.46
N VAL A 112 7.56 -8.02 -5.50
CA VAL A 112 6.83 -7.66 -6.72
C VAL A 112 5.39 -8.17 -6.65
N GLY A 113 4.47 -7.49 -7.35
CA GLY A 113 3.09 -7.93 -7.50
C GLY A 113 2.13 -7.27 -6.51
N ARG A 114 1.09 -8.00 -6.11
CA ARG A 114 -0.11 -7.44 -5.47
C ARG A 114 0.10 -6.79 -4.11
N GLY A 115 1.03 -7.25 -3.28
CA GLY A 115 1.46 -6.52 -2.06
C GLY A 115 0.32 -6.03 -1.19
N THR A 116 -0.56 -6.93 -0.77
CA THR A 116 -1.69 -6.53 0.06
C THR A 116 -1.26 -6.40 1.51
N VAL A 117 -1.56 -5.26 2.13
CA VAL A 117 -1.41 -5.05 3.58
C VAL A 117 -2.75 -4.56 4.14
N VAL A 118 -3.11 -5.07 5.31
CA VAL A 118 -4.35 -4.68 5.99
C VAL A 118 -4.02 -4.21 7.40
N TYR A 119 -4.41 -2.98 7.72
CA TYR A 119 -4.22 -2.36 9.03
C TYR A 119 -5.55 -2.23 9.75
N SER A 120 -5.54 -2.38 11.07
CA SER A 120 -6.61 -1.85 11.93
C SER A 120 -6.44 -0.34 12.03
N VAL A 121 -7.52 0.42 11.88
CA VAL A 121 -7.45 1.89 11.87
C VAL A 121 -8.59 2.56 12.65
N LYS A 122 -8.37 3.80 13.08
CA LYS A 122 -9.40 4.67 13.68
C LYS A 122 -9.43 6.03 12.99
N PRO A 123 -10.61 6.64 12.75
CA PRO A 123 -10.67 7.99 12.19
C PRO A 123 -10.01 9.00 13.14
N LYS A 124 -9.24 9.96 12.63
CA LYS A 124 -8.72 11.08 13.45
C LYS A 124 -9.73 12.21 13.61
N GLU A 125 -10.53 12.45 12.58
CA GLU A 125 -11.48 13.56 12.54
C GLU A 125 -12.84 13.15 13.14
N LYS A 126 -13.39 14.01 14.00
CA LYS A 126 -14.74 13.85 14.54
C LYS A 126 -15.75 14.17 13.44
N GLY A 127 -16.65 13.23 13.12
CA GLY A 127 -17.77 13.45 12.18
C GLY A 127 -17.73 12.61 10.91
N TRP A 128 -16.59 12.02 10.54
CA TRP A 128 -16.52 11.10 9.39
C TRP A 128 -17.29 9.79 9.64
N LEU A 129 -17.25 9.31 10.88
CA LEU A 129 -17.87 8.08 11.33
C LEU A 129 -18.30 8.24 12.79
N ASP A 130 -19.51 8.75 13.04
CA ASP A 130 -20.14 8.72 14.37
C ASP A 130 -20.49 7.27 14.81
N HIS A 131 -20.16 6.28 13.97
CA HIS A 131 -20.21 4.85 14.28
C HIS A 131 -19.03 4.42 15.16
N SER A 132 -18.93 5.00 16.35
CA SER A 132 -17.95 4.73 17.42
C SER A 132 -17.86 3.25 17.86
N ARG A 133 -18.64 2.34 17.27
CA ARG A 133 -18.68 0.90 17.59
C ARG A 133 -18.05 -0.01 16.54
N SER A 134 -17.81 0.44 15.30
CA SER A 134 -17.32 -0.44 14.24
C SER A 134 -15.78 -0.44 14.21
N LYS A 135 -15.16 -1.61 14.35
CA LYS A 135 -13.73 -1.76 14.01
C LYS A 135 -13.54 -1.49 12.52
N LEU A 136 -12.63 -0.60 12.16
CA LEU A 136 -12.32 -0.28 10.76
C LEU A 136 -11.00 -0.90 10.35
N VAL A 137 -10.88 -1.17 9.05
CA VAL A 137 -9.64 -1.61 8.43
C VAL A 137 -9.30 -0.75 7.23
N ALA A 138 -8.01 -0.48 7.06
CA ALA A 138 -7.43 0.05 5.84
C ALA A 138 -6.73 -1.08 5.11
N LYS A 139 -7.17 -1.37 3.88
CA LYS A 139 -6.50 -2.34 3.02
C LYS A 139 -5.84 -1.61 1.87
N LEU A 140 -4.52 -1.78 1.78
CA LEU A 140 -3.66 -1.27 0.71
C LEU A 140 -3.28 -2.44 -0.18
N SER A 141 -3.28 -2.25 -1.50
CA SER A 141 -2.85 -3.27 -2.45
C SER A 141 -2.42 -2.67 -3.79
N TRP A 142 -1.64 -3.43 -4.54
CA TRP A 142 -1.06 -3.06 -5.83
C TRP A 142 -1.54 -3.97 -6.96
N PRO A 143 -2.85 -3.99 -7.28
CA PRO A 143 -3.37 -4.76 -8.40
C PRO A 143 -2.86 -4.22 -9.74
N VAL A 144 -2.95 -5.05 -10.77
CA VAL A 144 -2.77 -4.61 -12.16
C VAL A 144 -3.81 -3.54 -12.48
N LYS A 145 -3.40 -2.46 -13.14
CA LYS A 145 -4.24 -1.30 -13.46
C LYS A 145 -5.50 -1.67 -14.24
N SER A 146 -5.40 -2.66 -15.13
CA SER A 146 -6.51 -3.16 -15.94
C SER A 146 -7.58 -3.92 -15.14
N ARG A 147 -7.30 -4.34 -13.90
CA ARG A 147 -8.31 -5.00 -13.07
C ARG A 147 -9.33 -3.99 -12.58
N VAL A 148 -10.60 -4.38 -12.67
CA VAL A 148 -11.73 -3.64 -12.09
C VAL A 148 -11.45 -3.36 -10.60
N ALA A 149 -11.79 -2.16 -10.16
CA ALA A 149 -11.54 -1.70 -8.79
C ALA A 149 -12.43 -2.45 -7.79
N GLU A 150 -11.83 -2.93 -6.69
CA GLU A 150 -12.53 -3.75 -5.68
C GLU A 150 -13.63 -2.94 -4.99
N ASP A 151 -13.35 -1.68 -4.69
CA ASP A 151 -14.29 -0.72 -4.14
C ASP A 151 -15.46 -0.46 -5.10
N PHE A 152 -15.22 -0.37 -6.41
CA PHE A 152 -16.29 -0.28 -7.40
C PHE A 152 -17.17 -1.54 -7.38
N LEU A 153 -16.56 -2.74 -7.41
CA LEU A 153 -17.30 -4.00 -7.38
C LEU A 153 -18.16 -4.12 -6.11
N ILE A 154 -17.61 -3.78 -4.95
CA ILE A 154 -18.36 -3.81 -3.68
C ILE A 154 -19.56 -2.87 -3.74
N ARG A 155 -19.38 -1.62 -4.20
CA ARG A 155 -20.48 -0.65 -4.32
C ARG A 155 -21.53 -1.11 -5.33
N ASP A 156 -21.12 -1.60 -6.49
CA ASP A 156 -22.03 -2.07 -7.54
C ASP A 156 -22.86 -3.28 -7.07
N ILE A 157 -22.21 -4.25 -6.42
CA ILE A 157 -22.91 -5.40 -5.82
C ILE A 157 -23.91 -4.91 -4.77
N ARG A 158 -23.51 -4.04 -3.83
CA ARG A 158 -24.39 -3.49 -2.79
C ARG A 158 -25.58 -2.73 -3.35
N LYS A 159 -25.43 -2.04 -4.49
CA LYS A 159 -26.54 -1.33 -5.18
C LYS A 159 -27.52 -2.31 -5.83
N LYS A 160 -27.03 -3.44 -6.34
CA LYS A 160 -27.84 -4.44 -7.06
C LYS A 160 -28.56 -5.41 -6.12
N ILE A 161 -27.99 -5.69 -4.96
CA ILE A 161 -28.60 -6.57 -3.97
C ILE A 161 -29.45 -5.75 -2.99
N GLY A 162 -30.63 -6.26 -2.65
CA GLY A 162 -31.52 -5.56 -1.70
C GLY A 162 -30.92 -5.42 -0.29
N PRO A 163 -31.52 -4.59 0.58
CA PRO A 163 -31.03 -4.33 1.94
C PRO A 163 -30.78 -5.59 2.78
N THR A 164 -31.58 -6.62 2.56
CA THR A 164 -31.45 -7.92 3.23
C THR A 164 -30.09 -8.57 2.98
N TRP A 165 -29.53 -8.43 1.79
CA TRP A 165 -28.26 -9.07 1.41
C TRP A 165 -27.06 -8.13 1.52
N SER A 166 -27.28 -6.81 1.42
CA SER A 166 -26.20 -5.82 1.49
C SER A 166 -25.45 -5.84 2.82
N LYS A 167 -26.08 -6.27 3.92
CA LYS A 167 -25.43 -6.47 5.22
C LYS A 167 -24.32 -7.55 5.23
N HIS A 168 -24.29 -8.44 4.23
CA HIS A 168 -23.28 -9.51 4.12
C HIS A 168 -22.10 -9.13 3.23
N ILE A 169 -22.19 -7.99 2.53
CA ILE A 169 -21.09 -7.47 1.73
C ILE A 169 -20.37 -6.41 2.57
N PRO A 170 -19.03 -6.36 2.57
CA PRO A 170 -18.31 -5.30 3.28
C PRO A 170 -18.83 -3.91 2.89
N GLU A 171 -18.98 -3.03 3.88
CA GLU A 171 -19.26 -1.63 3.62
C GLU A 171 -17.94 -0.88 3.44
N VAL A 172 -17.80 -0.19 2.31
CA VAL A 172 -16.67 0.70 2.01
C VAL A 172 -17.07 2.11 2.39
N PHE A 173 -16.26 2.76 3.22
CA PHE A 173 -16.48 4.13 3.66
C PHE A 173 -15.79 5.15 2.76
N CYS A 174 -14.59 4.82 2.30
CA CYS A 174 -13.91 5.55 1.25
C CYS A 174 -12.87 4.65 0.57
N SER A 175 -12.43 5.07 -0.61
CA SER A 175 -11.35 4.43 -1.35
C SER A 175 -10.53 5.45 -2.11
N MET A 176 -9.30 5.09 -2.42
CA MET A 176 -8.35 5.91 -3.17
C MET A 176 -7.59 5.05 -4.17
N THR A 177 -7.32 5.57 -5.36
CA THR A 177 -6.47 4.92 -6.37
C THR A 177 -5.39 5.90 -6.82
N LEU A 178 -4.13 5.52 -6.63
CA LEU A 178 -2.96 6.28 -7.05
C LEU A 178 -2.18 5.48 -8.09
N ASP A 179 -1.86 6.09 -9.22
CA ASP A 179 -1.02 5.48 -10.25
C ASP A 179 0.45 5.88 -10.10
N GLY A 180 1.30 5.37 -11.01
CA GLY A 180 2.74 5.63 -10.95
C GLY A 180 3.11 7.11 -11.03
N ALA A 181 2.29 7.95 -11.67
CA ALA A 181 2.51 9.39 -11.76
C ALA A 181 2.14 10.07 -10.45
N ALA A 182 0.97 9.77 -9.89
CA ALA A 182 0.54 10.29 -8.58
C ALA A 182 1.54 9.92 -7.47
N LEU A 183 2.07 8.69 -7.49
CA LEU A 183 3.05 8.21 -6.50
C LEU A 183 4.47 8.73 -6.74
N SER A 184 4.73 9.39 -7.87
CA SER A 184 6.07 9.85 -8.26
C SER A 184 7.12 8.74 -8.16
N LEU A 185 6.80 7.53 -8.62
CA LEU A 185 7.68 6.37 -8.46
C LEU A 185 9.02 6.61 -9.18
N PRO A 186 10.19 6.36 -8.55
CA PRO A 186 11.50 6.52 -9.17
C PRO A 186 11.63 5.87 -10.55
N ARG A 187 10.94 4.75 -10.78
CA ARG A 187 10.93 4.07 -12.09
C ARG A 187 10.49 4.95 -13.26
N SER A 188 9.64 5.95 -12.99
CA SER A 188 9.18 6.90 -14.02
C SER A 188 10.32 7.73 -14.61
N LEU A 189 11.44 7.86 -13.89
CA LEU A 189 12.64 8.57 -14.30
C LEU A 189 13.65 7.68 -15.04
N MET A 190 13.44 6.35 -15.06
CA MET A 190 14.43 5.37 -15.55
C MET A 190 14.31 5.02 -17.04
N GLY A 191 13.43 5.71 -17.78
CA GLY A 191 13.22 5.49 -19.21
C GLY A 191 12.53 4.17 -19.55
N ALA A 192 12.39 3.87 -20.84
CA ALA A 192 11.81 2.61 -21.30
C ALA A 192 12.78 1.45 -21.00
N MET A 193 12.30 0.46 -20.26
CA MET A 193 13.08 -0.73 -19.93
C MET A 193 12.63 -1.94 -20.73
N ALA A 194 13.53 -2.90 -20.94
CA ALA A 194 13.23 -4.13 -21.65
C ALA A 194 12.22 -4.98 -20.85
N GLY A 195 11.18 -5.46 -21.55
CA GLY A 195 10.01 -6.07 -20.92
C GLY A 195 9.00 -5.03 -20.46
N ILE A 196 7.71 -5.28 -20.74
CA ILE A 196 6.62 -4.42 -20.27
C ILE A 196 6.02 -5.12 -19.05
N PRO A 197 6.50 -4.85 -17.82
CA PRO A 197 5.81 -5.35 -16.65
C PRO A 197 4.39 -4.78 -16.63
N GLU A 198 3.44 -5.58 -16.15
CA GLU A 198 2.06 -5.13 -16.02
C GLU A 198 1.99 -3.87 -15.18
N ASP A 199 1.38 -2.81 -15.72
CA ASP A 199 1.20 -1.55 -15.00
C ASP A 199 0.33 -1.77 -13.76
N ARG A 200 0.71 -1.17 -12.63
CA ARG A 200 0.05 -1.35 -11.33
C ARG A 200 -0.25 -0.01 -10.71
N VAL A 201 -1.32 0.00 -9.92
CA VAL A 201 -1.78 1.18 -9.17
C VAL A 201 -1.88 0.80 -7.70
N LEU A 202 -1.58 1.72 -6.81
CA LEU A 202 -1.91 1.58 -5.39
C LEU A 202 -3.39 1.83 -5.21
N ARG A 203 -4.11 0.85 -4.65
CA ARG A 203 -5.50 1.00 -4.24
C ARG A 203 -5.61 0.85 -2.74
N LEU A 204 -6.31 1.80 -2.14
CA LEU A 204 -6.63 1.84 -0.73
C LEU A 204 -8.15 1.78 -0.56
N LEU A 205 -8.61 0.97 0.38
CA LEU A 205 -10.02 0.95 0.80
C LEU A 205 -10.12 0.99 2.32
N ILE A 206 -11.04 1.81 2.81
CA ILE A 206 -11.45 1.84 4.21
C ILE A 206 -12.79 1.13 4.31
N SER A 207 -12.87 0.12 5.17
CA SER A 207 -14.09 -0.68 5.33
C SER A 207 -14.30 -1.11 6.78
N ARG A 208 -15.50 -1.60 7.09
CA ARG A 208 -15.72 -2.32 8.36
C ARG A 208 -14.87 -3.59 8.36
N TYR A 209 -14.31 -3.91 9.53
CA TYR A 209 -13.68 -5.20 9.77
C TYR A 209 -14.71 -6.32 9.52
N ALA A 210 -14.34 -7.28 8.67
CA ALA A 210 -15.11 -8.49 8.42
C ALA A 210 -14.41 -9.68 9.09
N HIS A 211 -15.17 -10.48 9.82
CA HIS A 211 -14.68 -11.72 10.42
C HIS A 211 -14.51 -12.80 9.35
N GLU A 212 -13.51 -13.67 9.52
CA GLU A 212 -13.34 -14.78 8.59
C GLU A 212 -14.44 -15.83 8.79
N LEU A 213 -14.92 -16.43 7.70
CA LEU A 213 -15.93 -17.49 7.78
C LEU A 213 -15.45 -18.70 8.59
N LYS A 214 -14.14 -18.97 8.62
CA LYS A 214 -13.55 -20.07 9.39
C LYS A 214 -13.63 -19.85 10.91
N ASP A 215 -13.79 -18.60 11.35
CA ASP A 215 -13.87 -18.25 12.77
C ASP A 215 -15.27 -18.51 13.34
N VAL A 216 -16.24 -18.77 12.46
CA VAL A 216 -17.61 -19.12 12.81
C VAL A 216 -17.66 -20.59 13.23
N LYS A 217 -17.92 -20.85 14.51
CA LYS A 217 -17.84 -22.18 15.12
C LYS A 217 -19.16 -22.95 15.13
N SER A 218 -20.27 -22.32 14.76
CA SER A 218 -21.59 -22.96 14.71
C SER A 218 -22.53 -22.35 13.67
N ILE A 219 -23.59 -23.09 13.33
CA ILE A 219 -24.67 -22.60 12.46
C ILE A 219 -25.40 -21.42 13.12
N GLU A 220 -25.52 -21.43 14.44
CA GLU A 220 -26.13 -20.36 15.22
C GLU A 220 -25.26 -19.09 15.18
N GLU A 221 -23.94 -19.22 15.27
CA GLU A 221 -22.99 -18.11 15.10
C GLU A 221 -22.94 -17.61 13.66
N PHE A 222 -23.10 -18.50 12.68
CA PHE A 222 -23.24 -18.13 11.27
C PHE A 222 -24.52 -17.33 11.03
N LYS A 223 -25.64 -17.79 11.59
CA LYS A 223 -26.93 -17.08 11.52
C LYS A 223 -26.88 -15.77 12.28
N SER A 224 -26.23 -15.69 13.44
CA SER A 224 -26.14 -14.47 14.23
C SER A 224 -25.15 -13.46 13.67
N SER A 225 -24.03 -13.87 13.08
CA SER A 225 -23.15 -12.98 12.29
C SER A 225 -23.84 -12.48 11.01
N ALA A 226 -24.76 -13.27 10.46
CA ALA A 226 -25.68 -12.86 9.40
C ALA A 226 -26.87 -11.98 9.88
N GLN A 227 -27.19 -11.96 11.17
CA GLN A 227 -28.32 -11.23 11.76
C GLN A 227 -27.89 -10.09 12.71
N GLY A 228 -26.59 -9.92 12.97
CA GLY A 228 -26.02 -9.19 14.11
C GLY A 228 -25.92 -7.68 14.00
N PHE A 229 -26.81 -7.02 13.25
CA PHE A 229 -26.99 -5.56 13.33
C PHE A 229 -28.44 -5.15 13.61
N GLU A 230 -29.35 -6.09 13.88
CA GLU A 230 -30.65 -5.78 14.47
C GLU A 230 -30.53 -5.78 16.00
N ARG A 231 -30.24 -4.61 16.58
CA ARG A 231 -30.79 -4.09 17.85
C ARG A 231 -30.03 -2.83 18.27
N GLY A 232 -30.69 -1.68 18.16
CA GLY A 232 -30.25 -0.37 18.63
C GLY A 232 -30.60 0.72 17.65
#